data_AF-X0YSL5-F1
#
_entry.id   AF-X0YSL5-F1
#
_cell.length_a   1.000
_cell.length_b   1.000
_cell.length_c   1.000
_cell.angle_alpha   90.00
_cell.angle_beta   90.00
_cell.angle_gamma   90.00
#
_symmetry.space_group_name_H-M   'P 1'
#
loop_
_entity.id
_entity.type
_entity.pdbx_description
1 polymer ?
#
loop_
_entity_poly.entity_id
_entity_poly.type
_entity_poly.pdbx_seq_one_letter_code
_entity_poly.pdbx_strand_id
1 'polypeptide(L)' 'MATYDDYHRVFEVSDTGREVLEDMKKAHHFYDSTFDTDPGKFTLQEGERNVVLRILTMLDI' A
#
# COMPACT_ATOMS: atom_id res chain seq x y z
N MET A 1 -4.78 -5.48 -17.22
CA MET A 1 -4.29 -4.85 -15.98
C MET A 1 -5.42 -3.99 -15.44
N ALA A 2 -5.57 -3.84 -14.13
CA ALA A 2 -6.61 -2.97 -13.56
C ALA A 2 -6.35 -1.50 -13.92
N THR A 3 -7.43 -0.73 -14.11
CA THR A 3 -7.43 0.68 -14.53
C THR A 3 -7.59 1.62 -13.34
N TYR A 4 -7.36 2.93 -13.53
CA TYR A 4 -7.67 3.95 -12.52
C TYR A 4 -9.10 3.77 -11.96
N ASP A 5 -10.10 3.60 -12.83
CA ASP A 5 -11.50 3.46 -12.43
C ASP A 5 -11.73 2.22 -11.54
N ASP A 6 -11.00 1.13 -11.78
CA ASP A 6 -11.05 -0.07 -10.94
C ASP A 6 -10.49 0.21 -9.54
N TYR A 7 -9.33 0.88 -9.45
CA TYR A 7 -8.73 1.26 -8.16
C TYR A 7 -9.59 2.27 -7.42
N HIS A 8 -10.06 3.32 -8.09
CA HIS A 8 -10.92 4.36 -7.52
C HIS A 8 -12.22 3.76 -6.98
N ARG A 9 -12.88 2.88 -7.74
CA ARG A 9 -14.11 2.20 -7.30
C ARG A 9 -13.89 1.36 -6.05
N VAL A 10 -12.76 0.66 -5.95
CA VAL A 10 -12.45 -0.18 -4.79
C VAL A 10 -12.01 0.66 -3.60
N PHE A 11 -10.99 1.49 -3.75
CA PHE A 11 -10.28 2.10 -2.62
C PHE A 11 -10.73 3.50 -2.26
N GLU A 12 -11.45 4.22 -3.14
CA GLU A 12 -11.99 5.54 -2.82
C GLU A 12 -13.50 5.57 -2.68
N VAL A 13 -14.25 4.79 -3.45
CA VAL A 13 -15.73 4.82 -3.37
C VAL A 13 -16.28 3.87 -2.31
N SER A 14 -15.66 2.70 -2.11
CA SER A 14 -16.12 1.71 -1.13
C SER A 14 -15.55 2.00 0.26
N ASP A 15 -16.41 2.08 1.27
CA ASP A 15 -15.98 2.25 2.67
C ASP A 15 -15.12 1.08 3.14
N THR A 16 -15.51 -0.16 2.84
CA THR A 16 -14.71 -1.36 3.15
C THR A 16 -13.36 -1.34 2.44
N GLY A 17 -13.30 -0.85 1.20
CA GLY A 17 -12.03 -0.72 0.48
C GLY A 17 -11.09 0.31 1.12
N ARG A 18 -11.62 1.45 1.59
CA ARG A 18 -10.85 2.42 2.38
C ARG A 18 -10.32 1.80 3.68
N GLU A 19 -11.16 1.05 4.40
CA GLU A 19 -10.75 0.34 5.62
C GLU A 19 -9.62 -0.65 5.37
N VAL A 20 -9.73 -1.44 4.29
CA VAL A 20 -8.66 -2.37 3.87
C VAL A 20 -7.40 -1.61 3.50
N LEU A 21 -7.48 -0.49 2.78
CA LEU A 21 -6.30 0.30 2.42
C LEU A 21 -5.59 0.86 3.66
N GLU A 22 -6.32 1.36 4.64
CA GLU A 22 -5.73 1.82 5.90
C GLU A 22 -5.12 0.68 6.72
N ASP A 23 -5.73 -0.51 6.71
CA ASP A 23 -5.13 -1.70 7.31
C ASP A 23 -3.81 -2.09 6.60
N MET A 24 -3.80 -2.10 5.27
CA MET A 24 -2.59 -2.35 4.48
C MET A 24 -1.49 -1.34 4.76
N LYS A 25 -1.80 -0.04 4.87
CA LYS A 25 -0.82 0.99 5.23
C LYS A 25 -0.16 0.70 6.58
N LYS A 26 -0.92 0.23 7.57
CA LYS A 26 -0.39 -0.17 8.88
C LYS A 26 0.45 -1.45 8.79
N ALA A 27 -0.06 -2.47 8.10
CA ALA A 27 0.58 -3.77 8.00
C ALA A 27 1.90 -3.73 7.20
N HIS A 28 1.99 -2.85 6.20
CA HIS A 28 3.12 -2.79 5.27
C HIS A 28 4.04 -1.59 5.51
N HIS A 29 4.18 -1.19 6.78
CA HIS A 29 5.17 -0.20 7.21
C HIS A 29 5.07 1.14 6.45
N PHE A 30 3.89 1.53 5.98
CA PHE A 30 3.73 2.74 5.18
C PHE A 30 4.04 3.99 6.01
N TYR A 31 3.60 4.00 7.27
CA TYR A 31 3.81 5.11 8.21
C TYR A 31 5.07 4.98 9.08
N ASP A 32 5.76 3.84 9.05
CA ASP A 32 6.91 3.52 9.91
C ASP A 32 8.21 3.50 9.14
N SER A 33 9.36 3.27 9.80
CA SER A 33 10.60 2.96 9.10
C SER A 33 10.65 1.48 8.73
N THR A 34 11.12 1.18 7.52
CA THR A 34 11.48 -0.16 7.03
C THR A 34 12.93 -0.52 7.33
N PHE A 35 13.74 0.45 7.78
CA PHE A 35 15.16 0.22 8.00
C PHE A 35 15.37 -0.88 9.05
N ASP A 36 16.17 -1.87 8.67
CA ASP A 36 16.63 -2.94 9.54
C ASP A 36 18.11 -3.23 9.26
N THR A 37 18.84 -3.64 10.29
CA THR A 37 20.24 -4.07 10.16
C THR A 37 20.40 -5.37 9.38
N ASP A 38 19.34 -6.20 9.32
CA ASP A 38 19.26 -7.35 8.42
C ASP A 38 18.83 -6.89 7.01
N PRO A 39 19.71 -7.00 5.98
CA PRO A 39 19.38 -6.58 4.62
C PRO A 39 18.20 -7.34 3.99
N GLY A 40 17.99 -8.61 4.37
CA GLY A 40 16.90 -9.42 3.84
C GLY A 40 15.55 -8.92 4.35
N LYS A 41 15.50 -8.57 5.64
CA LYS A 41 14.31 -7.99 6.26
C LYS A 41 14.01 -6.59 5.73
N PHE A 42 15.01 -5.73 5.61
CA PHE A 42 14.85 -4.41 4.98
C PHE A 42 14.24 -4.52 3.58
N THR A 43 14.80 -5.41 2.74
CA THR A 43 14.32 -5.61 1.36
C THR A 43 12.87 -6.11 1.31
N LEU A 44 12.51 -7.05 2.21
CA LEU A 44 11.14 -7.57 2.30
C LEU A 44 10.16 -6.46 2.68
N GLN A 45 10.47 -5.68 3.71
CA GLN A 45 9.59 -4.63 4.22
C GLN A 45 9.43 -3.48 3.20
N GLU A 46 10.48 -3.13 2.46
CA GLU A 46 10.38 -2.21 1.32
C GLU A 46 9.49 -2.77 0.20
N GLY A 47 9.58 -4.06 -0.08
CA GLY A 47 8.70 -4.73 -1.04
C GLY A 47 7.23 -4.68 -0.63
N GLU A 48 6.94 -4.93 0.64
CA GLU A 48 5.60 -4.82 1.22
C GLU A 48 5.05 -3.38 1.11
N ARG A 49 5.86 -2.38 1.48
CA ARG A 49 5.48 -0.97 1.33
C ARG A 49 5.17 -0.59 -0.12
N ASN A 50 5.92 -1.16 -1.07
CA ASN A 50 5.73 -0.90 -2.49
C ASN A 50 4.31 -1.27 -2.98
N VAL A 51 3.71 -2.32 -2.42
CA VAL A 51 2.32 -2.71 -2.75
C VAL A 51 1.33 -1.57 -2.47
N VAL A 52 1.48 -0.91 -1.31
CA VAL A 52 0.64 0.22 -0.92
C VAL A 52 0.93 1.43 -1.81
N LEU A 53 2.21 1.73 -2.06
CA LEU A 53 2.61 2.82 -2.94
C LEU A 53 2.07 2.65 -4.36
N ARG A 54 2.01 1.42 -4.87
CA ARG A 54 1.41 1.12 -6.17
C ARG A 54 -0.08 1.49 -6.20
N ILE A 55 -0.83 1.16 -5.15
CA ILE A 55 -2.25 1.52 -5.04
C ILE A 55 -2.41 3.05 -5.06
N LEU A 56 -1.65 3.76 -4.24
CA LEU A 56 -1.72 5.22 -4.15
C LEU A 56 -1.32 5.89 -5.48
N THR A 57 -0.30 5.37 -6.16
CA THR A 57 0.10 5.83 -7.50
C THR A 57 -1.04 5.64 -8.51
N MET A 58 -1.77 4.51 -8.44
CA MET A 58 -2.91 4.28 -9.34
C MET A 58 -4.12 5.16 -9.02
N LEU A 59 -4.15 5.79 -7.84
CA LEU A 59 -5.18 6.74 -7.41
C LEU A 59 -4.75 8.21 -7.59
N ASP A 60 -3.53 8.46 -8.08
CA ASP A 60 -2.91 9.79 -8.14
C ASP A 60 -2.83 10.52 -6.77
N ILE A 61 -2.53 9.78 -5.69
CA ILE A 61 -2.34 10.28 -4.30
C ILE A 61 -0.87 10.29 -3.89
#